data_AF-A0A2K2V7K8-F1
#
_entry.id   AF-A0A2K2V7K8-F1
#
_cell.length_a   1.000
_cell.length_b   1.000
_cell.length_c   1.000
_cell.angle_alpha   90.00
_cell.angle_beta   90.00
_cell.angle_gamma   90.00
#
_symmetry.space_group_name_H-M   'P 1'
#
loop_
_entity.id
_entity.type
_entity.pdbx_description
1 polymer ?
#
loop_
_entity_poly.entity_id
_entity_poly.type
_entity_poly.pdbx_seq_one_letter_code
_entity_poly.pdbx_strand_id
1 'polypeptide(L)'
;MTTAPAGYEVLMTFSIGLILGIGLGLIGILLGKLLAPSREFPRKRERYECANPPRGRARGLFMMQYYPYLILFLTLEPIMIYSFLFLLEAYRHPVSALLLFSGIIGMLIPTLIFGLYSARRLELWSAH
;
A
#
# COMPACT_ATOMS: atom_id res chain seq x y z
N MET A 1 -35.40 -21.00 -13.42
CA MET A 1 -34.24 -20.60 -12.60
C MET A 1 -33.12 -20.22 -13.57
N THR A 2 -33.07 -18.95 -13.97
CA THR A 2 -32.12 -18.44 -14.97
C THR A 2 -30.84 -18.06 -14.24
N THR A 3 -29.87 -18.97 -14.18
CA THR A 3 -28.50 -18.64 -13.76
C THR A 3 -27.94 -17.70 -14.81
N ALA A 4 -27.74 -16.42 -14.51
CA ALA A 4 -27.09 -15.57 -15.50
C ALA A 4 -25.59 -15.98 -15.64
N PRO A 5 -24.88 -15.52 -16.68
CA PRO A 5 -23.60 -16.11 -17.07
C PRO A 5 -22.52 -15.80 -16.02
N ALA A 6 -21.87 -16.82 -15.43
CA ALA A 6 -20.95 -16.77 -14.27
C ALA A 6 -20.14 -15.48 -14.02
N GLY A 7 -19.69 -14.76 -15.06
CA GLY A 7 -19.07 -13.44 -14.93
C GLY A 7 -19.94 -12.35 -14.28
N TYR A 8 -21.27 -12.39 -14.48
CA TYR A 8 -22.18 -11.42 -13.84
C TYR A 8 -22.28 -11.66 -12.33
N GLU A 9 -22.28 -12.90 -11.86
CA GLU A 9 -22.36 -13.23 -10.42
C GLU A 9 -21.12 -12.71 -9.70
N VAL A 10 -19.94 -12.89 -10.32
CA VAL A 10 -18.67 -12.42 -9.77
C VAL A 10 -18.66 -10.89 -9.68
N LEU A 11 -19.08 -10.21 -10.75
CA LEU A 11 -19.16 -8.75 -10.76
C LEU A 11 -20.14 -8.26 -9.69
N MET A 12 -21.33 -8.86 -9.60
CA MET A 12 -22.35 -8.51 -8.61
C MET A 12 -21.83 -8.72 -7.19
N THR A 13 -21.21 -9.87 -6.90
CA THR A 13 -20.65 -10.18 -5.58
C THR A 13 -19.56 -9.19 -5.18
N PHE A 14 -18.64 -8.89 -6.10
CA PHE A 14 -17.58 -7.91 -5.86
C PHE A 14 -18.12 -6.50 -5.64
N SER A 15 -19.06 -6.06 -6.49
CA SER A 15 -19.71 -4.75 -6.36
C SER A 15 -20.46 -4.60 -5.05
N ILE A 16 -21.21 -5.62 -4.63
CA ILE A 16 -21.91 -5.62 -3.35
C ILE A 16 -20.92 -5.52 -2.19
N GLY A 17 -19.84 -6.31 -2.21
CA GLY A 17 -18.79 -6.27 -1.18
C GLY A 17 -18.13 -4.90 -1.07
N LEU A 18 -17.83 -4.27 -2.22
CA LEU A 18 -17.23 -2.94 -2.27
C LEU A 18 -18.19 -1.86 -1.71
N ILE A 19 -19.45 -1.87 -2.17
CA ILE A 19 -20.48 -0.94 -1.72
C ILE A 19 -20.72 -1.10 -0.23
N LEU A 20 -20.79 -2.33 0.28
CA LEU A 20 -21.00 -2.60 1.69
C LEU A 20 -19.80 -2.12 2.53
N GLY A 21 -18.56 -2.42 2.10
CA GLY A 21 -17.35 -1.99 2.80
C GLY A 21 -17.24 -0.46 2.92
N ILE A 22 -17.43 0.25 1.80
CA ILE A 22 -17.42 1.72 1.78
C ILE A 22 -18.62 2.27 2.57
N GLY A 23 -19.82 1.70 2.35
CA GLY A 23 -21.05 2.13 2.99
C GLY A 23 -20.99 2.03 4.51
N LEU A 24 -20.49 0.92 5.05
CA LEU A 24 -20.29 0.75 6.49
C LEU A 24 -19.29 1.77 7.07
N GLY A 25 -18.20 2.05 6.35
CA GLY A 25 -17.25 3.10 6.73
C GLY A 25 -17.91 4.49 6.80
N LEU A 26 -18.72 4.84 5.79
CA LEU A 26 -19.45 6.11 5.75
C LEU A 26 -20.52 6.20 6.85
N ILE A 27 -21.28 5.13 7.09
CA ILE A 27 -22.26 5.06 8.18
C ILE A 27 -21.55 5.25 9.53
N GLY A 28 -20.39 4.63 9.74
CA GLY A 28 -19.59 4.79 10.96
C GLY A 28 -19.17 6.24 11.19
N ILE A 29 -18.68 6.92 10.14
CA ILE A 29 -18.34 8.35 10.21
C ILE A 29 -19.57 9.21 10.51
N LEU A 30 -20.70 8.93 9.87
CA LEU A 30 -21.95 9.68 10.04
C LEU A 30 -22.49 9.54 11.47
N LEU A 31 -22.57 8.31 11.98
CA LEU A 31 -22.98 8.03 13.35
C LEU A 31 -22.02 8.67 14.35
N GLY A 32 -20.71 8.56 14.12
CA GLY A 32 -19.70 9.22 14.95
C GLY A 32 -19.92 10.73 15.03
N LYS A 33 -20.26 11.38 13.90
CA LYS A 33 -20.55 12.82 13.86
C LYS A 33 -21.89 13.19 14.51
N LEU A 34 -22.91 12.32 14.41
CA LEU A 34 -24.24 12.56 14.96
C LEU A 34 -24.30 12.35 16.48
N LEU A 35 -23.59 11.34 16.98
CA LEU A 35 -23.59 10.96 18.40
C LEU A 35 -22.52 11.71 19.23
N ALA A 36 -21.45 12.21 18.59
CA ALA A 36 -20.38 12.89 19.31
C ALA A 36 -20.81 14.23 19.92
N PRO A 37 -20.37 14.56 21.15
CA PRO A 37 -20.63 15.87 21.76
C PRO A 37 -19.96 17.01 20.97
N SER A 38 -20.75 18.01 20.57
CA SER A 38 -20.31 19.12 19.70
C SER A 38 -19.62 20.29 20.40
N ARG A 39 -19.10 20.13 21.63
CA ARG A 39 -18.48 21.24 22.38
C ARG A 39 -17.16 21.65 21.75
N GLU A 40 -17.18 22.75 21.00
CA GLU A 40 -16.00 23.35 20.38
C GLU A 40 -15.20 24.16 21.39
N PHE A 41 -13.90 23.86 21.48
CA PHE A 41 -12.94 24.68 22.22
C PHE A 41 -11.76 24.97 21.29
N PRO A 42 -11.23 26.21 21.23
CA PRO A 42 -10.09 26.55 20.38
C PRO A 42 -8.91 25.60 20.57
N ARG A 43 -8.61 25.23 21.82
CA ARG A 43 -7.52 24.32 22.20
C ARG A 43 -7.68 22.88 21.69
N LYS A 44 -8.91 22.43 21.37
CA LYS A 44 -9.13 21.11 20.73
C LYS A 44 -8.69 21.07 19.26
N ARG A 45 -8.54 22.24 18.63
CA ARG A 45 -8.08 22.39 17.24
C ARG A 45 -6.57 22.64 17.16
N GLU A 46 -5.91 22.84 18.29
CA GLU A 46 -4.47 22.99 18.38
C GLU A 46 -3.77 21.63 18.29
N ARG A 47 -2.53 21.63 17.80
CA ARG A 47 -1.69 20.42 17.75
C ARG A 47 -1.34 19.99 19.17
N TYR A 48 -1.35 18.69 19.40
CA TYR A 48 -0.86 18.12 20.65
C TYR A 48 0.66 18.27 20.78
N GLU A 49 1.12 18.95 21.84
CA GLU A 49 2.54 19.22 22.15
C GLU A 49 2.80 18.99 23.66
N CYS A 50 2.32 17.88 24.23
CA CYS A 50 2.47 17.55 25.66
C CYS A 50 2.09 18.71 26.61
N ALA A 51 0.92 19.32 26.36
CA ALA A 51 0.38 20.49 27.05
C ALA A 51 1.14 21.82 26.86
N ASN A 52 2.22 21.85 26.10
CA ASN A 52 2.86 23.10 25.66
C ASN A 52 2.00 23.77 24.57
N PRO A 53 1.78 25.10 24.61
CA PRO A 53 1.18 25.80 23.48
C PRO A 53 2.03 25.59 22.22
N PRO A 54 1.42 25.22 21.08
CA PRO A 54 2.18 24.98 19.85
C PRO A 54 2.89 26.27 19.43
N ARG A 55 4.21 26.19 19.19
CA ARG A 55 5.03 27.32 18.76
C ARG A 55 5.83 26.97 17.52
N GLY A 56 5.81 27.87 16.54
CA GLY A 56 6.57 27.75 15.31
C GLY A 56 6.08 26.62 14.40
N ARG A 57 6.89 26.30 13.39
CA ARG A 57 6.63 25.20 12.47
C ARG A 57 7.07 23.90 13.13
N ALA A 58 6.18 22.90 13.19
CA ALA A 58 6.56 21.56 13.59
C ALA A 58 7.74 21.06 12.73
N ARG A 59 8.71 20.37 13.34
CA ARG A 59 9.79 19.73 12.59
C ARG A 59 9.17 18.87 11.49
N GLY A 60 9.51 19.17 10.25
CA GLY A 60 8.96 18.48 9.08
C GLY A 60 9.40 17.02 9.07
N LEU A 61 8.50 16.14 8.64
CA LEU A 61 8.79 14.72 8.40
C LEU A 61 9.54 14.58 7.07
N PHE A 62 10.78 15.07 6.96
CA PHE A 62 11.60 14.79 5.79
C PHE A 62 12.28 13.42 5.96
N MET A 63 11.46 12.37 6.02
CA MET A 63 11.91 11.01 6.31
C MET A 63 12.40 10.32 5.03
N MET A 64 13.43 10.90 4.39
CA MET A 64 14.07 10.27 3.21
C MET A 64 14.68 8.90 3.55
N GLN A 65 14.96 8.64 4.83
CA GLN A 65 15.34 7.33 5.35
C GLN A 65 14.38 6.19 4.96
N TYR A 66 13.09 6.46 4.69
CA TYR A 66 12.14 5.42 4.28
C TYR A 66 12.13 5.17 2.76
N TYR A 67 12.78 6.02 1.97
CA TYR A 67 12.78 5.91 0.51
C TYR A 67 13.41 4.61 0.00
N PRO A 68 14.55 4.12 0.54
CA PRO A 68 15.10 2.83 0.13
C PRO A 68 14.15 1.64 0.36
N TYR A 69 13.30 1.70 1.39
CA TYR A 69 12.29 0.67 1.64
C TYR A 69 11.18 0.68 0.60
N LEU A 70 10.82 1.86 0.06
CA LEU A 70 9.88 1.95 -1.06
C LEU A 70 10.45 1.30 -2.33
N ILE A 71 11.74 1.52 -2.62
CA ILE A 71 12.42 0.89 -3.77
C ILE A 71 12.43 -0.64 -3.61
N LEU A 72 12.75 -1.13 -2.40
CA LEU A 72 12.69 -2.55 -2.09
C LEU A 72 11.30 -3.13 -2.30
N PHE A 73 10.28 -2.48 -1.73
CA PHE A 73 8.89 -2.91 -1.87
C PHE A 73 8.46 -2.96 -3.34
N LEU A 74 8.70 -1.89 -4.10
CA LEU A 74 8.35 -1.78 -5.52
C LEU A 74 9.11 -2.76 -6.41
N THR A 75 10.25 -3.28 -5.97
CA THR A 75 10.99 -4.31 -6.70
C THR A 75 10.52 -5.71 -6.32
N LEU A 76 10.30 -5.97 -5.03
CA LEU A 76 9.88 -7.27 -4.52
C LEU A 76 8.45 -7.62 -4.89
N GLU A 77 7.51 -6.67 -4.87
CA GLU A 77 6.11 -6.91 -5.22
C GLU A 77 5.96 -7.50 -6.64
N PRO A 78 6.54 -6.89 -7.70
CA PRO A 78 6.52 -7.49 -9.03
C PRO A 78 7.19 -8.86 -9.09
N ILE A 79 8.33 -9.06 -8.42
CA ILE A 79 9.01 -10.37 -8.35
C ILE A 79 8.05 -11.44 -7.83
N MET A 80 7.29 -11.15 -6.77
CA MET A 80 6.32 -12.08 -6.19
C MET A 80 5.15 -12.37 -7.14
N ILE A 81 4.59 -11.34 -7.79
CA ILE A 81 3.52 -11.49 -8.77
C ILE A 81 3.99 -12.36 -9.95
N TYR A 82 5.16 -12.07 -10.52
CA TYR A 82 5.71 -12.85 -11.63
C TYR A 82 6.08 -14.27 -11.22
N SER A 83 6.52 -14.49 -9.97
CA SER A 83 6.79 -15.83 -9.46
C SER A 83 5.52 -16.69 -9.41
N PHE A 84 4.39 -16.09 -9.02
CA PHE A 84 3.10 -16.79 -9.04
C PHE A 84 2.62 -17.08 -10.47
N LEU A 85 2.75 -16.12 -11.39
CA LEU A 85 2.40 -16.31 -12.80
C LEU A 85 3.29 -17.38 -13.47
N PHE A 86 4.59 -17.39 -13.15
CA PHE A 86 5.51 -18.43 -13.61
C PHE A 86 5.05 -19.80 -13.13
N LEU A 87 4.70 -19.96 -11.85
CA LEU A 87 4.22 -21.22 -11.31
C LEU A 87 2.96 -21.72 -12.04
N LEU A 88 2.04 -20.82 -12.39
CA LEU A 88 0.82 -21.15 -13.11
C LEU A 88 1.10 -21.63 -14.55
N GLU A 89 2.04 -20.99 -15.24
CA GLU A 89 2.31 -21.24 -16.66
C GLU A 89 3.38 -22.33 -16.91
N ALA A 90 4.23 -22.61 -15.91
CA ALA A 90 5.32 -23.59 -16.01
C ALA A 90 4.82 -25.00 -16.38
N TYR A 91 3.56 -25.34 -16.07
CA TYR A 91 2.95 -26.61 -16.45
C TYR A 91 2.72 -26.74 -17.96
N ARG A 92 2.31 -25.65 -18.64
CA ARG A 92 1.92 -25.66 -20.06
C ARG A 92 3.10 -25.37 -20.97
N HIS A 93 3.91 -24.37 -20.60
CA HIS A 93 5.00 -23.87 -21.43
C HIS A 93 6.28 -23.70 -20.61
N PRO A 94 6.90 -24.80 -20.12
CA PRO A 94 7.99 -24.74 -19.14
C PRO A 94 9.21 -23.95 -19.63
N VAL A 95 9.64 -24.18 -20.88
CA VAL A 95 10.83 -23.52 -21.44
C VAL A 95 10.59 -22.03 -21.66
N SER A 96 9.47 -21.67 -22.29
CA SER A 96 9.13 -20.27 -22.56
C SER A 96 8.86 -19.49 -21.27
N ALA A 97 8.14 -20.10 -20.31
CA ALA A 97 7.89 -19.50 -19.01
C ALA A 97 9.20 -19.27 -18.24
N LEU A 98 10.12 -20.24 -18.27
CA LEU A 98 11.43 -20.11 -17.63
C LEU A 98 12.28 -19.01 -18.27
N LEU A 99 12.32 -18.95 -19.60
CA LEU A 99 13.06 -17.91 -20.32
C LEU A 99 12.53 -16.52 -19.98
N LEU A 100 11.21 -16.30 -20.05
CA LEU A 100 10.59 -15.02 -19.72
C LEU A 100 10.80 -14.65 -18.26
N PHE A 101 10.57 -15.58 -17.34
CA PHE A 101 10.77 -15.35 -15.91
C PHE A 101 12.23 -15.00 -15.58
N SER A 102 13.18 -15.73 -16.15
CA SER A 102 14.61 -15.46 -15.96
C SER A 102 15.03 -14.08 -16.50
N GLY A 103 14.46 -13.65 -17.63
CA GLY A 103 14.68 -12.31 -18.18
C GLY A 103 14.14 -11.21 -17.27
N ILE A 104 12.92 -11.37 -16.75
CA ILE A 104 12.30 -10.43 -15.82
C ILE A 104 13.10 -10.34 -14.51
N ILE A 105 13.44 -11.48 -13.92
CA ILE A 105 14.27 -11.52 -12.71
C ILE A 105 15.64 -10.88 -12.99
N GLY A 106 16.27 -11.19 -14.12
CA GLY A 106 17.53 -10.59 -14.53
C GLY A 106 17.48 -9.06 -14.58
N MET A 107 16.36 -8.46 -15.01
CA MET A 107 16.16 -7.01 -15.01
C MET A 107 15.88 -6.43 -13.62
N LEU A 108 15.18 -7.15 -12.74
CA LEU A 108 14.79 -6.67 -11.41
C LEU A 108 15.87 -6.88 -10.33
N ILE A 109 16.77 -7.85 -10.52
CA ILE A 109 17.85 -8.14 -9.58
C ILE A 109 18.77 -6.94 -9.33
N PRO A 110 19.23 -6.18 -10.35
CA PRO A 110 20.02 -4.96 -10.13
C PRO A 110 19.28 -3.94 -9.25
N THR A 111 17.99 -3.73 -9.48
CA THR A 111 17.16 -2.82 -8.69
C THR A 111 16.99 -3.31 -7.25
N LEU A 112 16.85 -4.63 -7.06
CA LEU A 112 16.76 -5.24 -5.74
C LEU A 112 18.07 -5.09 -4.97
N ILE A 113 19.20 -5.34 -5.61
CA ILE A 113 20.54 -5.14 -5.04
C ILE A 113 20.71 -3.67 -4.64
N PHE A 114 20.34 -2.73 -5.51
CA PHE A 114 20.39 -1.30 -5.21
C PHE A 114 19.50 -0.92 -4.01
N GLY A 115 18.28 -1.43 -3.96
CA GLY A 115 17.37 -1.23 -2.84
C GLY A 115 17.93 -1.76 -1.53
N LEU A 116 18.49 -2.98 -1.53
CA LEU A 116 19.08 -3.62 -0.34
C LEU A 116 20.32 -2.87 0.14
N TYR A 117 21.17 -2.45 -0.80
CA TYR A 117 22.35 -1.66 -0.51
C TYR A 117 21.97 -0.31 0.11
N SER A 118 20.98 0.37 -0.46
CA SER A 118 20.51 1.68 0.00
C SER A 118 19.84 1.59 1.36
N ALA A 119 19.05 0.53 1.62
CA ALA A 119 18.38 0.31 2.90
C ALA A 119 19.36 0.04 4.05
N ARG A 120 20.57 -0.48 3.76
CA ARG A 120 21.63 -0.65 4.77
C ARG A 120 22.36 0.65 5.11
N ARG A 121 22.20 1.70 4.32
CA ARG A 121 22.91 2.98 4.48
C ARG A 121 21.95 4.13 4.77
N LEU A 122 21.05 3.93 5.73
CA LEU A 122 20.03 4.94 6.11
C LEU A 122 20.66 6.28 6.53
N GLU A 123 21.87 6.24 7.08
CA GLU A 123 22.63 7.44 7.46
C GLU A 123 22.82 8.43 6.29
N LEU A 124 22.96 7.93 5.05
CA LEU A 124 23.08 8.77 3.85
C LEU A 124 21.79 9.54 3.52
N TRP A 125 20.66 9.06 4.03
CA TRP A 125 19.31 9.58 3.76
C TRP A 125 18.71 10.27 4.99
N SER A 126 19.45 10.30 6.10
CA SER A 126 19.06 11.01 7.30
C SER A 126 19.29 12.50 7.11
N ALA A 127 18.23 13.29 7.18
CA ALA A 127 18.34 14.75 7.21
C ALA A 127 19.01 15.16 8.52
N HIS A 128 20.27 15.59 8.44
CA HIS A 128 20.98 16.24 9.53
C HIS A 128 20.57 17.71 9.63
#